data_AF-A0A2S5ZFT1-F1
#
_entry.id   AF-A0A2S5ZFT1-F1
#
_cell.length_a   1.000
_cell.length_b   1.000
_cell.length_c   1.000
_cell.angle_alpha   90.00
_cell.angle_beta   90.00
_cell.angle_gamma   90.00
#
_symmetry.space_group_name_H-M   'P 1'
#
loop_
_entity.id
_entity.type
_entity.pdbx_description
1 polymer ?
#
loop_
_entity_poly.entity_id
_entity_poly.type
_entity_poly.pdbx_seq_one_letter_code
_entity_poly.pdbx_strand_id
1 'polypeptide(L)'
;MLRRTLLAAILVAPTLASSAIYQCEQDGQTVFSDSPCGDNAAEITVDPVTVGGRLDTGTDVQTYKPKKQTSSSSDDDCPYINSSDLRRLIIQNKIVRGMKPADVRRSWGSPNSVRTGMLTQWSYHYPGYSSNYVYFENGCVSDWNGYYRNY
;
A
#
# COMPACT_ATOMS: atom_id res chain seq x y z
N MET A 1 0.39 2.50 -74.15
CA MET A 1 -0.23 1.86 -72.97
C MET A 1 0.73 1.64 -71.79
N LEU A 2 2.01 2.04 -71.91
CA LEU A 2 3.06 1.84 -70.88
C LEU A 2 3.10 2.89 -69.75
N ARG A 3 2.19 3.88 -69.78
CA ARG A 3 2.18 5.03 -68.85
C ARG A 3 1.18 4.88 -67.70
N ARG A 4 0.25 3.90 -67.80
CA ARG A 4 -0.77 3.61 -66.77
C ARG A 4 -0.36 2.48 -65.82
N THR A 5 0.58 1.64 -66.20
CA THR A 5 1.10 0.53 -65.38
C THR A 5 2.16 0.95 -64.36
N LEU A 6 2.71 2.18 -64.46
CA LEU A 6 3.71 2.69 -63.52
C LEU A 6 3.12 3.30 -62.23
N LEU A 7 1.82 3.61 -62.19
CA LEU A 7 1.18 4.16 -60.99
C LEU A 7 0.72 3.09 -59.98
N ALA A 8 0.67 1.81 -60.36
CA ALA A 8 0.16 0.76 -59.48
C ALA A 8 1.22 0.14 -58.55
N ALA A 9 2.51 0.43 -58.76
CA ALA A 9 3.60 -0.20 -58.00
C ALA A 9 4.04 0.56 -56.74
N ILE A 10 3.47 1.74 -56.45
CA ILE A 10 3.90 2.60 -55.33
C ILE A 10 3.09 2.32 -54.04
N LEU A 11 2.00 1.56 -54.08
CA LEU A 11 1.07 1.42 -52.96
C LEU A 11 1.40 0.30 -51.94
N VAL A 12 2.54 -0.38 -52.05
CA VAL A 12 2.90 -1.52 -51.17
C VAL A 12 4.29 -1.33 -50.54
N ALA A 13 4.58 -0.13 -50.05
CA ALA A 13 5.70 0.07 -49.14
C ALA A 13 5.17 -0.07 -47.69
N PRO A 14 5.46 -1.17 -46.98
CA PRO A 14 5.13 -1.26 -45.56
C PRO A 14 5.94 -0.21 -44.81
N THR A 15 5.27 0.75 -44.18
CA THR A 15 5.91 1.69 -43.26
C THR A 15 6.48 0.90 -42.10
N LEU A 16 7.80 0.77 -42.03
CA LEU A 16 8.51 0.23 -40.88
C LEU A 16 8.32 1.20 -39.71
N ALA A 17 7.25 0.99 -38.93
CA ALA A 17 7.03 1.72 -37.70
C ALA A 17 8.05 1.23 -36.67
N SER A 18 9.14 1.99 -36.50
CA SER A 18 10.09 1.76 -35.42
C SER A 18 9.49 2.40 -34.16
N SER A 19 9.06 1.58 -33.20
CA SER A 19 8.55 2.09 -31.92
C SER A 19 9.72 2.48 -31.02
N ALA A 20 10.16 3.73 -31.15
CA ALA A 20 11.10 4.36 -30.22
C ALA A 20 10.33 5.21 -29.21
N ILE A 21 10.72 5.16 -27.93
CA ILE A 21 10.16 6.02 -26.89
C ILE A 21 11.16 7.14 -26.65
N TYR A 22 10.73 8.39 -26.80
CA TYR A 22 11.55 9.57 -26.59
C TYR A 22 11.19 10.22 -25.25
N GLN A 23 12.22 10.53 -24.47
CA GLN A 23 12.12 11.34 -23.25
C GLN A 23 12.44 12.80 -23.60
N CYS A 24 11.61 13.70 -23.09
CA CYS A 24 11.65 15.12 -23.41
C CYS A 24 11.47 15.95 -22.13
N GLU A 25 12.07 17.13 -22.06
CA GLU A 25 11.71 18.13 -21.05
C GLU A 25 10.90 19.26 -21.69
N GLN A 26 9.66 19.42 -21.25
CA GLN A 26 8.77 20.51 -21.62
C GLN A 26 8.32 21.22 -20.35
N ASP A 27 8.53 22.53 -20.26
CA ASP A 27 8.12 23.35 -19.11
C ASP A 27 8.60 22.83 -17.73
N GLY A 28 9.80 22.24 -17.69
CA GLY A 28 10.38 21.66 -16.48
C GLY A 28 9.76 20.31 -16.06
N GLN A 29 8.95 19.69 -16.92
CA GLN A 29 8.39 18.36 -16.73
C GLN A 29 8.93 17.38 -17.76
N THR A 30 9.30 16.20 -17.29
CA THR A 30 9.68 15.08 -18.17
C THR A 30 8.42 14.47 -18.78
N VAL A 31 8.33 14.49 -20.11
CA VAL A 31 7.25 13.87 -20.89
C VAL A 31 7.82 12.80 -21.82
N PHE A 32 7.00 11.78 -22.11
CA PHE A 32 7.37 10.67 -22.99
C PHE A 32 6.51 10.70 -24.25
N SER A 33 7.14 10.51 -25.41
CA SER A 33 6.51 10.58 -26.73
C SER A 33 6.94 9.40 -27.60
N ASP A 34 6.08 8.95 -28.49
CA ASP A 34 6.35 7.94 -29.52
C ASP A 34 6.99 8.55 -30.79
N SER A 35 7.15 9.87 -30.80
CA SER A 35 7.83 10.65 -31.86
C SER A 35 8.80 11.68 -31.27
N PRO A 36 9.87 12.07 -32.00
CA PRO A 36 10.80 13.09 -31.54
C PRO A 36 10.09 14.42 -31.25
N CYS A 37 10.16 14.86 -30.00
CA CYS A 37 9.47 16.04 -29.47
C CYS A 37 10.24 17.37 -29.66
N GLY A 38 11.41 17.34 -30.29
CA GLY A 38 12.28 18.51 -30.52
C GLY A 38 13.78 18.16 -30.44
N ASP A 39 14.64 19.18 -30.43
CA ASP A 39 16.10 19.03 -30.48
C ASP A 39 16.71 18.32 -29.26
N ASN A 40 15.97 18.30 -28.14
CA ASN A 40 16.38 17.64 -26.90
C ASN A 40 15.74 16.25 -26.73
N ALA A 41 15.19 15.66 -27.79
CA ALA A 41 14.58 14.32 -27.72
C ALA A 41 15.66 13.25 -27.52
N ALA A 42 15.65 12.60 -26.36
CA ALA A 42 16.51 11.46 -26.07
C ALA A 42 15.71 10.16 -26.25
N GLU A 43 16.13 9.29 -27.18
CA GLU A 43 15.56 7.95 -27.28
C GLU A 43 15.94 7.11 -26.05
N ILE A 44 14.94 6.48 -25.44
CA ILE A 44 15.11 5.63 -24.27
C ILE A 44 14.56 4.22 -24.53
N THR A 45 15.27 3.21 -24.03
CA THR A 45 14.76 1.83 -24.00
C THR A 45 14.00 1.63 -22.70
N VAL A 46 12.71 1.29 -22.79
CA VAL A 46 11.88 0.93 -21.63
C VAL A 46 11.66 -0.57 -21.65
N ASP A 47 12.27 -1.29 -20.70
CA ASP A 47 12.02 -2.71 -20.54
C ASP A 47 10.61 -2.94 -19.99
N PRO A 48 9.78 -3.79 -20.62
CA PRO A 48 8.43 -4.06 -20.14
C PRO A 48 8.48 -4.74 -18.77
N VAL A 49 7.81 -4.14 -17.79
CA VAL A 49 7.66 -4.73 -16.46
C VAL A 49 6.70 -5.91 -16.57
N THR A 50 7.23 -7.13 -16.49
CA THR A 50 6.39 -8.35 -16.51
C THR A 50 5.84 -8.59 -15.10
N VAL A 51 4.64 -8.09 -14.82
CA VAL A 51 3.96 -8.34 -13.54
C VAL A 51 3.25 -9.69 -13.60
N GLY A 52 3.85 -10.70 -12.99
CA GLY A 52 3.32 -12.07 -12.95
C GLY A 52 4.31 -13.07 -13.53
N GLY A 53 5.14 -13.65 -12.65
CA GLY A 53 6.10 -14.69 -12.97
C GLY A 53 5.83 -15.97 -12.17
N ARG A 54 6.74 -16.93 -12.29
CA ARG A 54 6.78 -18.15 -11.48
C ARG A 54 6.86 -17.81 -9.98
N LEU A 55 5.98 -18.38 -9.17
CA LEU A 55 5.93 -18.14 -7.71
C LEU A 55 7.23 -18.55 -7.00
N ASP A 56 8.01 -19.43 -7.61
CA ASP A 56 9.27 -19.98 -7.08
C ASP A 56 10.51 -19.13 -7.42
N THR A 57 10.44 -18.25 -8.41
CA THR A 57 11.57 -17.38 -8.79
C THR A 57 11.36 -15.92 -8.39
N GLY A 58 10.15 -15.56 -7.96
CA GLY A 58 9.79 -14.18 -7.66
C GLY A 58 9.58 -13.35 -8.92
N THR A 59 9.17 -12.09 -8.75
CA THR A 59 9.07 -11.11 -9.83
C THR A 59 10.39 -10.35 -9.95
N ASP A 60 10.97 -10.23 -11.15
CA ASP A 60 12.20 -9.45 -11.43
C ASP A 60 11.99 -7.92 -11.32
N VAL A 61 10.91 -7.49 -10.67
CA VAL A 61 10.53 -6.10 -10.57
C VAL A 61 11.21 -5.49 -9.36
N GLN A 62 12.13 -4.55 -9.61
CA GLN A 62 12.62 -3.63 -8.58
C GLN A 62 11.51 -2.65 -8.23
N THR A 63 10.63 -3.05 -7.32
CA THR A 63 9.59 -2.15 -6.81
C THR A 63 10.24 -1.03 -6.01
N TYR A 64 9.82 0.21 -6.26
CA TYR A 64 10.13 1.35 -5.39
C TYR A 64 9.78 0.98 -3.95
N LYS A 65 10.80 0.88 -3.09
CA LYS A 65 10.61 0.72 -1.65
C LYS A 65 10.36 2.11 -1.10
N PRO A 66 9.12 2.47 -0.71
CA PRO A 66 8.90 3.74 -0.04
C PRO A 66 9.86 3.81 1.14
N LYS A 67 10.53 4.97 1.31
CA LYS A 67 11.40 5.22 2.46
C LYS A 67 10.64 4.76 3.69
N LYS A 68 11.17 3.76 4.39
CA LYS A 68 10.56 3.19 5.59
C LYS A 68 10.30 4.38 6.51
N GLN A 69 9.05 4.85 6.57
CA GLN A 69 8.69 5.80 7.60
C GLN A 69 9.05 5.05 8.86
N THR A 70 9.95 5.61 9.65
CA THR A 70 10.17 5.15 11.00
C THR A 70 8.82 5.32 11.66
N SER A 71 7.95 4.31 11.55
CA SER A 71 6.88 4.10 12.50
C SER A 71 7.61 4.20 13.80
N SER A 72 7.34 5.27 14.55
CA SER A 72 7.81 5.43 15.91
C SER A 72 7.47 4.11 16.56
N SER A 73 8.46 3.24 16.62
CA SER A 73 8.42 2.03 17.37
C SER A 73 8.53 2.64 18.74
N SER A 74 7.37 2.98 19.30
CA SER A 74 7.29 3.11 20.72
C SER A 74 7.91 1.81 21.21
N ASP A 75 9.07 1.95 21.84
CA ASP A 75 9.76 0.97 22.68
C ASP A 75 8.79 0.61 23.81
N ASP A 76 7.63 0.08 23.43
CA ASP A 76 6.72 -0.53 24.36
C ASP A 76 7.25 -1.94 24.49
N ASP A 77 7.65 -2.30 25.70
CA ASP A 77 8.02 -3.64 26.19
C ASP A 77 6.88 -4.67 26.05
N CYS A 78 5.98 -4.49 25.08
CA CYS A 78 4.85 -5.37 24.87
C CYS A 78 5.34 -6.74 24.41
N PRO A 79 4.75 -7.82 24.95
CA PRO A 79 4.96 -9.16 24.44
C PRO A 79 4.80 -9.21 22.92
N TYR A 80 5.70 -9.93 22.26
CA TYR A 80 5.62 -10.12 20.82
C TYR A 80 4.36 -10.90 20.44
N ILE A 81 3.59 -10.37 19.49
CA ILE A 81 2.45 -11.03 18.86
C ILE A 81 2.76 -11.17 17.38
N ASN A 82 2.63 -12.39 16.84
CA ASN A 82 2.84 -12.65 15.41
C ASN A 82 1.89 -11.77 14.56
N SER A 83 2.40 -11.21 13.45
CA SER A 83 1.63 -10.26 12.63
C SER A 83 0.36 -10.85 12.00
N SER A 84 0.40 -12.13 11.60
CA SER A 84 -0.76 -12.85 11.07
C SER A 84 -1.82 -13.06 12.15
N ASP A 85 -1.39 -13.43 13.35
CA ASP A 85 -2.28 -13.59 14.50
C ASP A 85 -2.87 -12.26 14.95
N LEU A 86 -2.05 -11.21 15.04
CA LEU A 86 -2.50 -9.86 15.38
C LEU A 86 -3.57 -9.38 14.40
N ARG A 87 -3.34 -9.56 13.09
CA ARG A 87 -4.32 -9.22 12.05
C ARG A 87 -5.62 -10.00 12.23
N ARG A 88 -5.54 -11.32 12.47
CA ARG A 88 -6.70 -12.17 12.71
C ARG A 88 -7.48 -11.71 13.95
N LEU A 89 -6.81 -11.41 15.05
CA LEU A 89 -7.44 -10.94 16.29
C LEU A 89 -8.14 -9.59 16.10
N ILE A 90 -7.49 -8.65 15.40
CA ILE A 90 -8.08 -7.34 15.06
C ILE A 90 -9.40 -7.53 14.28
N ILE A 91 -9.38 -8.35 13.22
CA ILE A 91 -10.56 -8.65 12.39
C ILE A 91 -11.67 -9.32 13.20
N GLN A 92 -11.30 -10.22 14.12
CA GLN A 92 -12.23 -10.93 14.98
C GLN A 92 -12.77 -10.07 16.14
N ASN A 93 -12.37 -8.80 16.26
CA ASN A 93 -12.70 -7.95 17.40
C ASN A 93 -12.24 -8.53 18.75
N LYS A 94 -11.12 -9.27 18.78
CA LYS A 94 -10.60 -9.92 19.98
C LYS A 94 -9.40 -9.18 20.54
N ILE A 95 -9.53 -8.72 21.78
CA ILE A 95 -8.44 -8.11 22.54
C ILE A 95 -7.69 -9.20 23.31
N VAL A 96 -6.36 -9.13 23.29
CA VAL A 96 -5.49 -10.00 24.06
C VAL A 96 -4.43 -9.16 24.78
N ARG A 97 -3.85 -9.71 25.85
CA ARG A 97 -2.73 -9.08 26.55
C ARG A 97 -1.57 -8.81 25.60
N GLY A 98 -0.91 -7.68 25.79
CA GLY A 98 0.24 -7.27 24.98
C GLY A 98 -0.11 -6.54 23.67
N MET A 99 -1.39 -6.47 23.27
CA MET A 99 -1.78 -5.61 22.16
C MET A 99 -1.43 -4.15 22.45
N LYS A 100 -1.03 -3.40 21.42
CA LYS A 100 -0.79 -1.96 21.55
C LYS A 100 -2.10 -1.17 21.47
N PRO A 101 -2.19 0.04 22.04
CA PRO A 101 -3.35 0.92 21.91
C PRO A 101 -3.80 1.14 20.46
N ALA A 102 -2.86 1.20 19.52
CA ALA A 102 -3.16 1.30 18.10
C ALA A 102 -3.87 0.04 17.55
N ASP A 103 -3.51 -1.15 18.02
CA ASP A 103 -4.16 -2.42 17.64
C ASP A 103 -5.58 -2.49 18.19
N VAL A 104 -5.76 -2.11 19.46
CA VAL A 104 -7.08 -2.03 20.10
C VAL A 104 -7.97 -1.06 19.33
N ARG A 105 -7.44 0.10 18.92
CA ARG A 105 -8.20 1.07 18.12
C ARG A 105 -8.55 0.55 16.73
N ARG A 106 -7.67 -0.23 16.10
CA ARG A 106 -7.97 -0.91 14.84
C ARG A 106 -9.01 -2.01 14.99
N SER A 107 -9.08 -2.64 16.15
CA SER A 107 -10.04 -3.70 16.44
C SER A 107 -11.40 -3.15 16.84
N TRP A 108 -11.47 -2.36 17.93
CA TRP A 108 -12.73 -1.89 18.51
C TRP A 108 -13.13 -0.47 18.12
N GLY A 109 -12.26 0.25 17.41
CA GLY A 109 -12.46 1.66 17.09
C GLY A 109 -11.99 2.60 18.21
N SER A 110 -12.33 3.88 18.05
CA SER A 110 -12.03 4.92 19.03
C SER A 110 -12.85 4.72 20.31
N PRO A 111 -12.23 4.82 21.50
CA PRO A 111 -12.96 4.76 22.76
C PRO A 111 -13.85 5.99 22.94
N ASN A 112 -14.90 5.84 23.74
CA ASN A 112 -15.78 6.96 24.11
C ASN A 112 -15.12 7.86 25.14
N SER A 113 -14.34 7.28 26.06
CA SER A 113 -13.54 8.06 27.01
C SER A 113 -12.20 7.39 27.30
N VAL A 114 -11.20 8.22 27.59
CA VAL A 114 -9.88 7.80 28.01
C VAL A 114 -9.58 8.46 29.34
N ARG A 115 -9.27 7.64 30.34
CA ARG A 115 -8.81 8.09 31.65
C ARG A 115 -7.35 7.71 31.83
N THR A 116 -6.52 8.71 32.03
CA THR A 116 -5.08 8.53 32.25
C THR A 116 -4.77 8.83 33.72
N GLY A 117 -4.05 7.92 34.37
CA GLY A 117 -3.62 8.02 35.77
C GLY A 117 -2.48 7.04 36.02
N MET A 118 -2.51 6.32 37.14
CA MET A 118 -1.57 5.21 37.40
C MET A 118 -1.69 4.09 36.34
N LEU A 119 -2.91 3.88 35.83
CA LEU A 119 -3.21 2.99 34.72
C LEU A 119 -3.99 3.78 33.68
N THR A 120 -3.77 3.49 32.40
CA THR A 120 -4.59 4.08 31.32
C THR A 120 -5.79 3.19 31.08
N GLN A 121 -6.99 3.75 31.19
CA GLN A 121 -8.25 3.04 30.98
C GLN A 121 -8.99 3.65 29.79
N TRP A 122 -9.41 2.81 28.86
CA TRP A 122 -10.30 3.18 27.77
C TRP A 122 -11.69 2.61 28.04
N SER A 123 -12.73 3.42 27.89
CA SER A 123 -14.12 2.99 28.00
C SER A 123 -14.84 3.04 26.65
N TYR A 124 -15.67 2.04 26.43
CA TYR A 124 -16.52 1.87 25.26
C TYR A 124 -17.95 1.73 25.75
N HIS A 125 -18.81 2.67 25.38
CA HIS A 125 -20.23 2.70 25.77
C HIS A 125 -21.08 2.37 24.55
N TYR A 126 -21.97 1.41 24.69
CA TYR A 126 -22.86 0.98 23.62
C TYR A 126 -24.32 1.32 23.93
N PRO A 127 -25.19 1.38 22.90
CA PRO A 127 -26.62 1.44 23.10
C PRO A 127 -27.10 0.25 23.95
N GLY A 128 -27.97 0.50 24.95
CA GLY A 128 -28.47 -0.54 25.86
C GLY A 128 -27.66 -0.76 27.14
N TYR A 129 -26.91 0.26 27.59
CA TYR A 129 -26.19 0.30 28.87
C TYR A 129 -25.03 -0.72 29.02
N SER A 130 -24.65 -1.43 27.96
CA SER A 130 -23.45 -2.26 27.99
C SER A 130 -22.20 -1.38 27.84
N SER A 131 -21.17 -1.71 28.61
CA SER A 131 -19.89 -1.01 28.55
C SER A 131 -18.74 -2.00 28.58
N ASN A 132 -17.74 -1.74 27.74
CA ASN A 132 -16.48 -2.48 27.72
C ASN A 132 -15.33 -1.55 28.13
N TYR A 133 -14.33 -2.11 28.79
CA TYR A 133 -13.18 -1.41 29.31
C TYR A 133 -11.90 -2.13 28.90
N VAL A 134 -10.89 -1.37 28.53
CA VAL A 134 -9.54 -1.88 28.25
C VAL A 134 -8.55 -1.12 29.12
N TYR A 135 -7.66 -1.84 29.76
CA TYR A 135 -6.64 -1.31 30.65
C TYR A 135 -5.27 -1.48 30.03
N PHE A 136 -4.46 -0.43 30.12
CA PHE A 136 -3.11 -0.39 29.59
C PHE A 136 -2.10 -0.07 30.68
N GLU A 137 -1.00 -0.81 30.65
CA GLU A 137 0.17 -0.66 31.51
C GLU A 137 1.42 -0.70 30.61
N ASN A 138 2.34 0.25 30.78
CA ASN A 138 3.55 0.39 29.95
C ASN A 138 3.28 0.40 28.43
N GLY A 139 2.15 0.98 28.02
CA GLY A 139 1.77 1.06 26.60
C GLY A 139 1.19 -0.23 26.02
N CYS A 140 0.90 -1.23 26.84
CA CYS A 140 0.39 -2.54 26.41
C CYS A 140 -0.93 -2.87 27.10
N VAL A 141 -1.81 -3.61 26.44
CA VAL A 141 -3.01 -4.15 27.11
C VAL A 141 -2.60 -5.07 28.25
N SER A 142 -2.99 -4.72 29.48
CA SER A 142 -2.80 -5.54 30.67
C SER A 142 -4.05 -6.34 31.01
N ASP A 143 -5.23 -5.73 30.85
CA ASP A 143 -6.51 -6.36 31.14
C ASP A 143 -7.67 -5.75 30.33
N TRP A 144 -8.80 -6.46 30.26
CA TRP A 144 -10.04 -5.95 29.67
C TRP A 144 -11.27 -6.59 30.31
N ASN A 145 -12.36 -5.85 30.38
CA ASN A 145 -13.65 -6.32 30.90
C ASN A 145 -14.75 -5.86 29.97
N GLY A 146 -15.70 -6.74 29.63
CA GLY A 146 -16.84 -6.35 28.82
C GLY A 146 -17.68 -7.53 28.36
N TYR A 147 -18.84 -7.21 27.80
CA TYR A 147 -19.67 -8.19 27.11
C TYR A 147 -19.04 -8.45 25.73
N TYR A 148 -18.55 -9.68 25.52
CA TYR A 148 -17.95 -10.09 24.25
C TYR A 148 -18.96 -9.93 23.10
N ARG A 149 -18.55 -9.23 22.04
CA ARG A 149 -19.21 -9.27 20.72
C ARG A 149 -18.95 -10.64 20.10
N ASN A 150 -19.73 -11.65 20.47
CA ASN A 150 -19.90 -12.82 19.61
C ASN A 150 -20.89 -12.40 18.51
N TYR A 151 -20.38 -12.00 17.35
CA TYR A 151 -21.17 -11.94 16.11
C TYR A 151 -20.98 -13.25 15.36
#